data_AF-A0A3B8NBC1-F1
#
_entry.id   AF-A0A3B8NBC1-F1
#
_cell.length_a   1.000
_cell.length_b   1.000
_cell.length_c   1.000
_cell.angle_alpha   90.00
_cell.angle_beta   90.00
_cell.angle_gamma   90.00
#
_symmetry.space_group_name_H-M   'P 1'
#
loop_
_entity.id
_entity.type
_entity.pdbx_description
1 polymer ?
#
loop_
_entity_poly.entity_id
_entity_poly.type
_entity_poly.pdbx_seq_one_letter_code
_entity_poly.pdbx_strand_id
1 'polypeptide(L)'
;PYPTGEFRTSGVEILNARITPPFDPRVWMDMFVQYIDYALEKFPIYGAIARIHTLFESIHPFYDGNGRVGRLLMNFILIVN
;
A
#
# COMPACT_ATOMS: atom_id res chain seq x y z
N PRO A 1 3.69 11.08 -20.04
CA PRO A 1 3.68 11.34 -18.58
C PRO A 1 2.62 10.48 -17.91
N TYR A 2 3.00 9.71 -16.88
CA TYR A 2 2.01 9.00 -16.10
C TYR A 2 1.21 9.99 -15.24
N PRO A 3 -0.11 9.83 -15.12
CA PRO A 3 -0.93 10.73 -14.31
C PRO A 3 -0.59 10.61 -12.82
N THR A 4 -0.36 11.75 -12.17
CA THR A 4 -0.06 11.82 -10.74
C THR A 4 -1.32 11.59 -9.92
N GLY A 5 -1.25 10.70 -8.93
CA GLY A 5 -2.36 10.42 -8.01
C GLY A 5 -3.42 9.46 -8.56
N GLU A 6 -3.34 9.08 -9.84
CA GLU A 6 -4.19 8.04 -10.42
C GLU A 6 -3.58 6.66 -10.24
N PHE A 7 -4.43 5.67 -9.99
CA PHE A 7 -4.00 4.28 -9.98
C PHE A 7 -3.50 3.84 -11.35
N ARG A 8 -2.44 3.04 -11.36
CA ARG A 8 -1.91 2.47 -12.60
C ARG A 8 -2.95 1.58 -13.27
N THR A 9 -2.91 1.60 -14.60
CA THR A 9 -3.81 0.85 -15.49
C THR A 9 -3.13 -0.30 -16.21
N SER A 10 -1.86 -0.54 -15.89
CA SER A 10 -1.03 -1.59 -16.47
C SER A 10 -0.16 -2.23 -15.39
N GLY A 11 0.41 -3.39 -15.73
CA GLY A 11 1.39 -4.06 -14.88
C GLY A 11 2.67 -3.23 -14.73
N VAL A 12 3.29 -3.34 -13.56
CA VAL A 12 4.58 -2.71 -13.25
C VAL A 12 5.46 -3.70 -12.52
N GLU A 13 6.76 -3.48 -12.58
CA GLU A 13 7.74 -4.20 -11.78
C GLU A 13 8.30 -3.28 -10.70
N ILE A 14 8.57 -3.86 -9.52
CA ILE A 14 9.29 -3.17 -8.47
C ILE A 14 10.75 -3.59 -8.59
N LEU A 15 11.63 -2.61 -8.78
CA LEU A 15 13.06 -2.87 -8.94
C LEU A 15 13.60 -3.72 -7.78
N ASN A 16 14.26 -4.82 -8.10
CA ASN A 16 14.84 -5.79 -7.15
C ASN A 16 13.84 -6.52 -6.24
N ALA A 17 12.53 -6.41 -6.48
CA ALA A 17 11.55 -7.20 -5.75
C ALA A 17 11.37 -8.58 -6.40
N ARG A 18 11.14 -9.61 -5.57
CA ARG A 18 10.77 -10.96 -6.03
C ARG A 18 9.26 -11.15 -6.20
N ILE A 19 8.48 -10.10 -5.93
CA ILE A 19 7.03 -10.12 -6.03
C ILE A 19 6.61 -9.38 -7.29
N THR A 20 5.52 -9.84 -7.89
CA THR A 20 4.84 -9.14 -8.97
C THR A 20 3.58 -8.49 -8.40
N PRO A 21 3.44 -7.16 -8.50
CA PRO A 21 2.21 -6.47 -8.10
C PRO A 21 0.99 -7.00 -8.87
N PRO A 22 -0.22 -6.90 -8.29
CA PRO A 22 -1.45 -7.29 -9.00
C PRO A 22 -1.64 -6.47 -10.27
N PHE A 23 -2.26 -7.03 -11.32
CA PHE A 23 -2.41 -6.27 -12.58
C PHE A 23 -3.26 -5.00 -12.40
N ASP A 24 -4.45 -5.12 -11.81
CA ASP A 24 -5.31 -3.98 -11.46
C ASP A 24 -5.23 -3.73 -9.94
N PRO A 25 -4.75 -2.56 -9.49
CA PRO A 25 -4.66 -2.25 -8.07
C PRO A 25 -6.01 -1.91 -7.42
N ARG A 26 -7.08 -1.58 -8.16
CA ARG A 26 -8.32 -1.01 -7.60
C ARG A 26 -8.98 -1.92 -6.57
N VAL A 27 -9.24 -3.16 -6.97
CA VAL A 27 -9.86 -4.17 -6.09
C VAL A 27 -9.00 -4.42 -4.85
N TRP A 28 -7.68 -4.39 -5.01
CA TRP A 28 -6.76 -4.56 -3.90
C TRP A 28 -6.71 -3.36 -2.98
N MET A 29 -6.88 -2.14 -3.50
CA MET A 29 -6.99 -0.93 -2.71
C MET A 29 -8.30 -0.87 -1.93
N ASP A 30 -9.42 -1.35 -2.50
CA ASP A 30 -10.68 -1.47 -1.77
C ASP A 30 -10.55 -2.46 -0.59
N MET A 31 -9.90 -3.61 -0.83
CA MET A 31 -9.59 -4.58 0.22
C MET A 31 -8.61 -4.00 1.24
N PHE A 32 -7.60 -3.26 0.79
CA PHE A 32 -6.59 -2.63 1.64
C PHE A 32 -7.22 -1.69 2.68
N VAL A 33 -8.23 -0.89 2.28
CA VAL A 33 -8.95 -0.02 3.22
C VAL A 33 -9.61 -0.84 4.33
N GLN A 34 -10.30 -1.93 3.99
CA GLN A 34 -10.91 -2.83 4.97
C GLN A 34 -9.85 -3.53 5.85
N TYR A 35 -8.70 -3.84 5.27
CA TYR A 35 -7.60 -4.49 5.98
C TYR A 35 -6.96 -3.58 7.04
N ILE A 36 -6.96 -2.26 6.85
CA ILE A 36 -6.43 -1.33 7.86
C ILE A 36 -7.19 -1.50 9.17
N ASP A 37 -8.52 -1.45 9.14
CA ASP A 37 -9.36 -1.58 10.33
C ASP A 37 -9.16 -2.94 10.99
N TYR A 38 -9.17 -4.01 10.19
CA TYR A 38 -8.88 -5.36 10.66
C TYR A 38 -7.50 -5.46 11.34
N ALA A 39 -6.46 -4.91 10.72
CA ALA A 39 -5.11 -5.02 11.23
C ALA A 39 -4.93 -4.24 12.55
N LEU A 40 -5.52 -3.06 12.66
CA LEU A 40 -5.52 -2.25 13.88
C LEU A 40 -6.31 -2.90 15.02
N GLU A 41 -7.37 -3.66 14.71
CA GLU A 41 -8.13 -4.40 15.72
C GLU A 41 -7.41 -5.67 16.19
N LYS A 42 -6.75 -6.40 15.28
CA LYS A 42 -6.25 -7.77 15.55
C LYS A 42 -4.80 -7.85 16.00
N PHE A 43 -4.00 -6.82 15.76
CA PHE A 43 -2.56 -6.85 16.05
C PHE A 43 -2.14 -5.65 16.90
N PRO A 44 -1.07 -5.79 17.72
CA PRO A 44 -0.43 -4.64 18.35
C PRO A 44 0.01 -3.62 17.31
N ILE A 45 0.01 -2.33 17.66
CA ILE A 45 0.22 -1.20 16.74
C ILE A 45 1.39 -1.38 15.76
N TYR A 46 2.58 -1.76 16.25
CA TYR A 46 3.75 -1.99 15.39
C TYR A 46 3.56 -3.17 14.42
N GLY A 47 2.89 -4.24 14.87
CA GLY A 47 2.55 -5.38 14.03
C GLY A 47 1.49 -5.04 12.98
N ALA A 48 0.49 -4.24 13.35
CA ALA A 48 -0.54 -3.77 12.44
C ALA A 48 0.08 -2.90 11.32
N ILE A 49 0.86 -1.89 11.70
CA ILE A 49 1.49 -0.96 10.74
C ILE A 49 2.47 -1.67 9.82
N ALA A 50 3.29 -2.60 10.33
CA ALA A 50 4.20 -3.37 9.50
C ALA A 50 3.44 -4.14 8.41
N ARG A 51 2.29 -4.74 8.75
CA ARG A 51 1.43 -5.46 7.80
C ARG A 51 0.76 -4.52 6.80
N ILE A 52 0.18 -3.41 7.27
CA ILE A 52 -0.45 -2.39 6.43
C ILE A 52 0.56 -1.85 5.41
N HIS A 53 1.74 -1.41 5.87
CA HIS A 53 2.76 -0.87 4.99
C HIS A 53 3.26 -1.91 3.97
N THR A 54 3.53 -3.14 4.43
CA THR A 54 3.96 -4.23 3.54
C THR A 54 2.91 -4.54 2.47
N LEU A 55 1.62 -4.57 2.83
CA LEU A 55 0.53 -4.81 1.89
C LEU A 55 0.44 -3.68 0.86
N PHE A 56 0.49 -2.41 1.29
CA PHE A 56 0.45 -1.27 0.37
C PHE A 56 1.59 -1.31 -0.65
N GLU A 57 2.84 -1.53 -0.21
CA GLU A 57 4.00 -1.61 -1.11
C GLU A 57 3.89 -2.79 -2.09
N SER A 58 3.25 -3.89 -1.66
CA SER A 58 3.01 -5.08 -2.50
C SER A 58 1.92 -4.85 -3.56
N ILE A 59 0.90 -4.03 -3.26
CA ILE A 59 -0.12 -3.62 -4.24
C ILE A 59 0.49 -2.67 -5.28
N HIS A 60 1.39 -1.80 -4.85
CA HIS A 60 2.12 -0.83 -5.67
C HIS A 60 1.19 -0.04 -6.59
N PRO A 61 0.20 0.69 -6.05
CA PRO A 61 -0.97 1.15 -6.80
C PRO A 61 -0.69 2.28 -7.81
N PHE A 62 0.44 2.98 -7.73
CA PHE A 62 0.77 4.13 -8.59
C PHE A 62 1.92 3.82 -9.55
N TYR A 63 2.05 4.60 -10.62
CA TYR A 63 3.21 4.52 -11.52
C TYR A 63 4.50 5.06 -10.90
N ASP A 64 4.41 6.03 -9.99
CA ASP A 64 5.51 6.55 -9.18
C ASP A 64 4.98 7.02 -7.82
N GLY A 65 5.86 7.11 -6.83
CA GLY A 65 5.56 7.68 -5.52
C GLY A 65 5.04 6.68 -4.50
N ASN A 66 4.93 5.39 -4.83
CA ASN A 66 4.48 4.34 -3.91
C ASN A 66 5.23 4.40 -2.57
N GLY A 67 6.56 4.33 -2.58
CA GLY A 67 7.35 4.39 -1.34
C GLY A 67 7.17 5.69 -0.55
N ARG A 68 6.88 6.83 -1.20
CA ARG A 68 6.61 8.10 -0.49
C ARG A 68 5.24 8.05 0.18
N VAL A 69 4.21 7.63 -0.55
CA VAL A 69 2.84 7.49 -0.04
C VAL A 69 2.77 6.43 1.07
N GLY A 70 3.42 5.29 0.89
CA GLY A 70 3.44 4.21 1.88
C GLY A 70 4.05 4.64 3.21
N ARG A 71 5.13 5.43 3.18
CA ARG A 71 5.72 6.03 4.40
C ARG A 71 4.84 7.12 5.01
N LEU A 72 4.21 7.96 4.20
CA LEU A 72 3.27 8.97 4.69
C LEU A 72 2.10 8.31 5.42
N LEU A 73 1.52 7.25 4.84
CA LEU A 73 0.43 6.50 5.45
C LEU A 73 0.86 5.81 6.75
N MET A 74 2.03 5.15 6.75
CA MET A 74 2.61 4.54 7.95
C MET A 74 2.77 5.56 9.09
N ASN A 75 3.37 6.71 8.80
CA ASN A 75 3.58 7.76 9.78
C ASN A 75 2.25 8.37 10.27
N PHE A 76 1.29 8.55 9.36
CA PHE A 76 -0.03 9.06 9.73
C PHE A 76 -0.72 8.12 10.72
N ILE A 77 -0.73 6.81 10.46
CA ILE A 77 -1.32 5.81 11.36
C ILE A 77 -0.63 5.81 12.73
N LEU A 78 0.70 5.95 12.77
CA LEU A 78 1.48 6.06 14.02
C LEU A 78 1.18 7.32 14.83
N ILE A 79 0.81 8.43 14.18
CA ILE A 79 0.54 9.70 14.87
C ILE A 79 -0.87 9.73 15.46
N VAL A 80 -1.82 9.04 14.82
CA VAL A 80 -3.25 9.08 15.18
C VAL A 80 -3.72 7.92 16.08
N ASN A 81 -2.85 6.96 16.40
CA ASN A 81 -3.11 5.83 17.29
C ASN A 81 -2.04 5.75 18.38
#